data_AF-A0A9P5YKP5-F1
#
_entry.id   AF-A0A9P5YKP5-F1
#
_cell.length_a   1.000
_cell.length_b   1.000
_cell.length_c   1.000
_cell.angle_alpha   90.00
_cell.angle_beta   90.00
_cell.angle_gamma   90.00
#
_symmetry.space_group_name_H-M   'P 1'
#
loop_
_entity.id
_entity.type
_entity.pdbx_description
1 polymer ?
#
loop_
_entity_poly.entity_id
_entity_poly.type
_entity_poly.pdbx_seq_one_letter_code
_entity_poly.pdbx_strand_id
1 'polypeptide(L)'
;MKTAAAAISFLLAVPLLFVSAAPLDQVELERRNGNSCTCNGRHYADVWSASSNPSYFSNFEKIPLANCPKPMYRWVLASHHLDRAVYSGNHFCGCITHEGATTRNGFVACH
;
A
#
# COMPACT_ATOMS: atom_id res chain seq x y z
N MET A 1 -49.04 -29.24 -48.75
CA MET A 1 -48.06 -28.14 -48.81
C MET A 1 -47.93 -27.52 -47.42
N LYS A 2 -46.71 -27.09 -47.05
CA LYS A 2 -46.28 -26.35 -45.84
C LYS A 2 -46.07 -27.23 -44.59
N THR A 3 -44.91 -27.88 -44.46
CA THR A 3 -43.62 -27.45 -43.85
C THR A 3 -43.67 -27.29 -42.33
N ALA A 4 -42.96 -28.21 -41.68
CA ALA A 4 -42.58 -28.20 -40.28
C ALA A 4 -41.61 -27.04 -39.95
N ALA A 5 -41.66 -26.58 -38.71
CA ALA A 5 -40.62 -25.78 -38.09
C ALA A 5 -40.20 -26.48 -36.79
N ALA A 6 -38.95 -26.94 -36.74
CA ALA A 6 -38.32 -27.47 -35.54
C ALA A 6 -37.62 -26.33 -34.79
N ALA A 7 -37.90 -26.19 -33.49
CA ALA A 7 -37.24 -25.23 -32.61
C ALA A 7 -35.88 -25.79 -32.17
N ILE A 8 -34.79 -25.14 -32.57
CA ILE A 8 -33.44 -25.47 -32.11
C ILE A 8 -33.20 -24.69 -30.80
N SER A 9 -33.30 -25.40 -29.68
CA SER A 9 -32.92 -24.89 -28.37
C SER A 9 -31.39 -24.85 -28.25
N PHE A 10 -30.79 -23.70 -28.53
CA PHE A 10 -29.39 -23.43 -28.18
C PHE A 10 -29.30 -23.17 -26.67
N LEU A 11 -29.02 -24.21 -25.89
CA LEU A 11 -28.37 -24.01 -24.58
C LEU A 11 -26.96 -23.46 -24.86
N LEU A 12 -26.78 -22.14 -24.69
CA LEU A 12 -25.45 -21.58 -24.52
C LEU A 12 -24.90 -22.13 -23.19
N ALA A 13 -24.12 -23.21 -23.27
CA ALA A 13 -23.18 -23.56 -22.22
C ALA A 13 -22.12 -22.45 -22.18
N VAL A 14 -22.37 -21.38 -21.41
CA VAL A 14 -21.32 -20.44 -21.03
C VAL A 14 -20.31 -21.27 -20.24
N PRO A 15 -19.08 -21.47 -20.73
CA PRO A 15 -18.05 -22.05 -19.88
C PRO A 15 -17.85 -21.03 -18.76
N LEU A 16 -18.32 -21.37 -17.56
CA LEU A 16 -17.91 -20.70 -16.33
C LEU A 16 -16.40 -20.95 -16.24
N LEU A 17 -15.64 -20.07 -16.87
CA LEU A 17 -14.22 -19.92 -16.62
C LEU A 17 -14.14 -19.54 -15.16
N PHE A 18 -13.83 -20.54 -14.33
CA PHE A 18 -13.39 -20.35 -12.97
C PHE A 18 -12.09 -19.56 -13.07
N VAL A 19 -12.20 -18.23 -13.17
CA VAL A 19 -11.10 -17.33 -12.88
C VAL A 19 -10.80 -17.63 -11.42
N SER A 20 -9.77 -18.40 -11.16
CA SER A 20 -9.19 -18.57 -9.85
C SER A 20 -8.72 -17.18 -9.41
N ALA A 21 -9.64 -16.41 -8.83
CA ALA A 21 -9.28 -15.31 -7.96
C ALA A 21 -8.50 -15.99 -6.84
N ALA A 22 -7.17 -15.99 -6.97
CA ALA A 22 -6.30 -16.39 -5.89
C ALA A 22 -6.79 -15.58 -4.68
N PRO A 23 -7.21 -16.23 -3.59
CA PRO A 23 -7.56 -15.50 -2.38
C PRO A 23 -6.36 -14.60 -2.12
N LEU A 24 -6.57 -13.28 -2.09
CA LEU A 24 -5.52 -12.34 -1.72
C LEU A 24 -5.02 -12.87 -0.39
N ASP A 25 -3.80 -13.41 -0.39
CA ASP A 25 -3.28 -14.19 0.73
C ASP A 25 -3.51 -13.33 1.97
N GLN A 26 -4.12 -13.86 3.04
CA GLN A 26 -4.51 -13.01 4.18
C GLN A 26 -3.29 -12.24 4.74
N VAL A 27 -2.09 -12.76 4.52
CA VAL A 27 -0.78 -12.12 4.74
C VAL A 27 -0.56 -10.88 3.87
N GLU A 28 -0.95 -10.91 2.61
CA GLU A 28 -0.90 -9.77 1.69
C GLU A 28 -2.00 -8.75 2.02
N LEU A 29 -3.16 -9.21 2.49
CA LEU A 29 -4.22 -8.33 2.99
C LEU A 29 -3.85 -7.67 4.33
N GLU A 30 -3.20 -8.39 5.26
CA GLU A 30 -2.61 -7.85 6.50
C GLU A 30 -1.46 -6.89 6.18
N ARG A 31 -0.63 -7.20 5.18
CA ARG A 31 0.37 -6.27 4.65
C ARG A 31 -0.26 -5.04 4.01
N ARG A 32 -1.44 -5.13 3.41
CA ARG A 32 -2.13 -3.96 2.85
C ARG A 32 -2.87 -3.16 3.92
N ASN A 33 -3.48 -3.81 4.90
CA ASN A 33 -4.26 -3.16 5.96
C ASN A 33 -3.41 -2.63 7.14
N GLY A 34 -2.25 -3.23 7.42
CA GLY A 34 -1.36 -2.82 8.51
C GLY A 34 -0.39 -1.69 8.16
N ASN A 35 -0.35 -1.26 6.89
CA ASN A 35 0.63 -0.33 6.36
C ASN A 35 -0.04 0.92 5.78
N SER A 36 -0.90 1.52 6.62
CA SER A 36 -1.51 2.81 6.33
C SER A 36 -1.02 3.86 7.31
N CYS A 37 -1.07 5.12 6.89
CA CYS A 37 -0.77 6.26 7.75
C CYS A 37 -1.48 7.51 7.23
N THR A 38 -1.58 8.54 8.06
CA THR A 38 -2.19 9.82 7.72
C THR A 38 -1.21 10.96 8.01
N CYS A 39 -0.69 11.59 6.95
CA CYS A 39 0.15 12.78 7.06
C CYS A 39 -0.66 14.00 6.63
N ASN A 40 -0.77 15.02 7.50
CA ASN A 40 -1.43 16.31 7.19
C ASN A 40 -2.83 16.15 6.56
N GLY A 41 -3.63 15.25 7.12
CA GLY A 41 -4.98 14.95 6.63
C GLY A 41 -5.04 14.09 5.36
N ARG A 42 -3.89 13.69 4.77
CA ARG A 42 -3.82 12.77 3.63
C ARG A 42 -3.64 11.34 4.12
N HIS A 43 -4.63 10.50 3.85
CA HIS A 43 -4.60 9.07 4.16
C HIS A 43 -3.89 8.27 3.06
N TYR A 44 -2.89 7.49 3.44
CA TYR A 44 -2.17 6.56 2.58
C TYR A 44 -2.62 5.15 2.93
N ALA A 45 -3.51 4.59 2.12
CA ALA A 45 -4.04 3.24 2.35
C ALA A 45 -3.03 2.12 2.00
N ASP A 46 -1.97 2.45 1.27
CA ASP A 46 -0.89 1.50 0.93
C ASP A 46 0.44 2.25 0.83
N VAL A 47 1.23 2.22 1.91
CA VAL A 47 2.55 2.86 1.92
C VAL A 47 3.63 2.02 1.21
N TRP A 48 3.30 0.84 0.66
CA TRP A 48 4.22 0.06 -0.18
C TRP A 48 4.33 0.62 -1.60
N SER A 49 3.41 1.49 -2.00
CA SER A 49 3.52 2.23 -3.27
C SER A 49 4.62 3.30 -3.24
N ALA A 50 5.47 3.32 -2.21
CA ALA A 50 6.54 4.29 -2.07
C ALA A 50 7.63 4.08 -3.14
N SER A 51 8.35 5.15 -3.48
CA SER A 51 9.29 5.18 -4.61
C SER A 51 10.38 4.10 -4.53
N SER A 52 10.90 3.64 -5.66
CA SER A 52 11.87 2.53 -5.73
C SER A 52 13.24 2.80 -5.06
N ASN A 53 13.48 4.01 -4.55
CA ASN A 53 14.79 4.42 -4.04
C ASN A 53 14.74 4.73 -2.53
N PRO A 54 14.86 3.71 -1.66
CA PRO A 54 15.02 3.95 -0.22
C PRO A 54 16.26 4.77 0.09
N SER A 55 16.16 5.60 1.11
CA SER A 55 17.30 6.27 1.74
C SER A 55 17.45 5.79 3.18
N TYR A 56 18.69 5.66 3.67
CA TYR A 56 18.93 5.35 5.07
C TYR A 56 18.29 6.41 6.00
N PHE A 57 17.68 5.95 7.10
CA PHE A 57 17.05 6.80 8.10
C PHE A 57 17.66 6.54 9.48
N SER A 58 18.43 7.50 9.97
CA SER A 58 19.12 7.41 11.28
C SER A 58 18.25 7.77 12.48
N ASN A 59 17.07 8.38 12.26
CA ASN A 59 16.18 8.93 13.29
C ASN A 59 16.88 9.81 14.35
N PHE A 60 17.75 10.73 13.93
CA PHE A 60 18.47 11.63 14.87
C PHE A 60 17.52 12.51 15.70
N GLU A 61 16.37 12.85 15.15
CA GLU A 61 15.35 13.70 15.79
C GLU A 61 14.52 12.95 16.84
N LYS A 62 14.80 11.65 17.06
CA LYS A 62 14.08 10.78 18.01
C LYS A 62 12.56 10.81 17.80
N ILE A 63 12.14 10.78 16.54
CA ILE A 63 10.74 10.77 16.16
C ILE A 63 10.11 9.50 16.76
N PRO A 64 8.95 9.62 17.45
CA PRO A 64 8.27 8.48 18.05
C PRO A 64 7.65 7.60 16.95
N LEU A 65 8.44 6.66 16.47
CA LEU A 65 7.99 5.62 15.55
C LEU A 65 7.61 4.35 16.33
N ALA A 66 6.76 3.50 15.74
CA ALA A 66 6.53 2.17 16.27
C ALA A 66 7.87 1.44 16.45
N ASN A 67 7.98 0.56 17.45
CA ASN A 67 9.22 -0.04 17.90
C ASN A 67 10.03 -0.68 16.76
N CYS A 68 10.90 0.11 16.14
CA CYS A 68 11.57 -0.26 14.92
C CYS A 68 13.03 -0.58 15.16
N PRO A 69 13.46 -1.81 14.86
CA PRO A 69 14.86 -2.16 14.95
C PRO A 69 15.68 -1.35 13.94
N LYS A 70 16.97 -1.19 14.22
CA LYS A 70 17.94 -0.67 13.24
C LYS A 70 18.43 -1.83 12.36
N PRO A 71 18.78 -1.58 11.09
CA PRO A 71 18.73 -0.30 10.38
C PRO A 71 17.30 0.07 9.93
N MET A 72 17.04 1.37 9.80
CA MET A 72 15.81 1.90 9.23
C MET A 72 16.09 2.60 7.91
N TYR A 73 15.10 2.55 7.02
CA TYR A 73 15.12 3.20 5.72
C TYR A 73 13.82 3.98 5.53
N ARG A 74 13.85 4.99 4.66
CA ARG A 74 12.69 5.82 4.32
C ARG A 74 12.47 5.83 2.81
N TRP A 75 11.21 5.83 2.41
CA TRP A 75 10.78 5.87 1.01
C TRP A 75 9.84 7.05 0.77
N VAL A 76 9.88 7.65 -0.42
CA VAL A 76 8.97 8.74 -0.79
C VAL A 76 7.59 8.19 -1.08
N LEU A 77 6.54 8.70 -0.41
CA LEU A 77 5.17 8.28 -0.70
C LEU A 77 4.73 8.83 -2.06
N ALA A 78 4.17 7.96 -2.92
CA ALA A 78 3.91 8.26 -4.34
C ALA A 78 3.08 9.53 -4.58
N SER A 79 2.16 9.84 -3.68
CA SER A 79 1.26 10.99 -3.82
C SER A 79 1.83 12.30 -3.29
N HIS A 80 2.95 12.29 -2.55
CA HIS A 80 3.49 13.52 -1.96
C HIS A 80 4.98 13.43 -1.62
N HIS A 81 5.78 14.27 -2.29
CA HIS A 81 7.24 14.29 -2.16
C HIS A 81 7.77 14.81 -0.82
N LEU A 82 6.93 15.25 0.12
CA LEU A 82 7.34 15.62 1.48
C LEU A 82 7.10 14.52 2.51
N ASP A 83 6.28 13.54 2.17
CA ASP A 83 5.86 12.48 3.08
C ASP A 83 6.66 11.20 2.80
N ARG A 84 7.02 10.49 3.86
CA ARG A 84 7.87 9.30 3.79
C ARG A 84 7.29 8.19 4.64
N ALA A 85 7.37 6.96 4.13
CA ALA A 85 7.19 5.77 4.95
C ALA A 85 8.54 5.29 5.47
N VAL A 86 8.59 4.85 6.72
CA VAL A 86 9.80 4.33 7.36
C VAL A 86 9.63 2.83 7.60
N TYR A 87 10.67 2.06 7.28
CA TYR A 87 10.68 0.62 7.51
C TYR A 87 12.03 0.14 8.05
N SER A 88 12.01 -1.00 8.74
CA SER A 88 13.19 -1.81 9.06
C SER A 88 13.03 -3.20 8.45
N GLY A 89 13.83 -3.52 7.43
CA GLY A 89 13.61 -4.72 6.62
C GLY A 89 12.21 -4.71 5.99
N ASN A 90 11.37 -5.67 6.37
CA ASN A 90 9.97 -5.77 5.94
C ASN A 90 8.95 -5.21 6.96
N HIS A 91 9.43 -4.63 8.06
CA HIS A 91 8.58 -4.12 9.13
C HIS A 91 8.32 -2.61 8.96
N PHE A 92 7.06 -2.23 8.88
CA PHE A 92 6.64 -0.84 8.81
C PHE A 92 6.72 -0.17 10.18
N CYS A 93 7.40 0.97 10.23
CA CYS A 93 7.65 1.74 11.45
C CYS A 93 6.67 2.89 11.67
N GLY A 94 5.98 3.30 10.62
CA GLY A 94 5.18 4.53 10.59
C GLY A 94 5.60 5.47 9.46
N CYS A 95 4.96 6.63 9.43
CA CYS A 95 5.21 7.66 8.45
C CYS A 95 5.76 8.93 9.09
N ILE A 96 6.50 9.69 8.29
CA ILE A 96 7.07 10.97 8.68
C ILE A 96 6.85 11.99 7.57
N THR A 97 6.82 13.27 7.93
CA THR A 97 6.65 14.37 6.97
C THR A 97 7.62 15.51 7.26
N HIS A 98 8.05 16.22 6.22
CA HIS A 98 8.76 17.50 6.37
C HIS A 98 7.83 18.64 6.80
N GLU A 99 6.52 18.50 6.58
CA GLU A 99 5.56 19.54 6.90
C GLU A 99 5.43 19.68 8.42
N GLY A 100 5.64 20.89 8.95
CA GLY A 100 5.67 21.13 10.40
C GLY A 100 7.00 20.80 11.09
N ALA A 101 8.01 20.34 10.35
CA ALA A 101 9.36 20.19 10.89
C ALA A 101 9.99 21.56 11.21
N THR A 102 10.75 21.62 12.31
CA THR A 102 11.42 22.85 12.76
C THR A 102 12.71 23.16 11.97
N THR A 103 13.22 22.19 11.22
CA THR A 103 14.42 22.34 10.39
C THR A 103 14.12 21.99 8.94
N ARG A 104 14.88 22.59 8.01
CA ARG A 104 14.68 22.41 6.56
C ARG A 104 14.73 20.94 6.11
N ASN A 105 15.52 20.11 6.79
CA ASN A 105 15.69 18.68 6.48
C ASN A 105 15.07 17.78 7.55
N GLY A 106 14.36 18.36 8.51
CA GLY A 106 13.80 17.65 9.64
C GLY A 106 12.49 16.97 9.29
N PHE A 107 12.06 16.08 10.17
CA PHE A 107 10.83 15.33 10.02
C PHE A 107 10.03 15.34 11.33
N VAL A 108 8.72 15.16 11.20
CA VAL A 108 7.81 14.90 12.32
C VAL A 108 7.02 13.61 12.06
N ALA A 109 6.53 12.96 13.12
CA ALA A 109 5.70 11.77 13.00
C ALA A 109 4.34 12.12 12.38
N CYS A 110 3.87 11.28 11.46
CA CYS A 110 2.48 11.27 11.03
C CYS A 110 1.62 10.37 11.94
N HIS A 111 0.30 10.50 11.82
CA HIS A 111 -0.65 9.61 12.49
C HIS A 111 -0.75 8.25 11.82
#